data_AF-A0A1Z8VSP5-F1
#
_entry.id   AF-A0A1Z8VSP5-F1
#
_cell.length_a   1.000
_cell.length_b   1.000
_cell.length_c   1.000
_cell.angle_alpha   90.00
_cell.angle_beta   90.00
_cell.angle_gamma   90.00
#
_symmetry.space_group_name_H-M   'P 1'
#
loop_
_entity.id
_entity.type
_entity.pdbx_description
1 polymer ?
#
loop_
_entity_poly.entity_id
_entity_poly.type
_entity_poly.pdbx_seq_one_letter_code
_entity_poly.pdbx_strand_id
1 'polypeptide(L)' 'MDSNNQSMFTRIVYGTLSAIAIVYITTQIFSFLGIGFDVYGIYIMYIVALALMYGFLPQNVGRMFN' A
#
# COMPACT_ATOMS: atom_id res chain seq x y z
N MET A 1 -25.31 -2.94 14.04
CA MET A 1 -24.32 -2.60 13.00
C MET A 1 -23.16 -3.58 13.15
N ASP A 2 -22.91 -4.36 12.10
CA ASP A 2 -22.06 -5.55 12.09
C ASP A 2 -20.59 -5.23 12.46
N SER A 3 -20.05 -5.92 13.47
CA SER A 3 -18.67 -5.73 13.94
C SER A 3 -17.63 -6.06 12.87
N ASN A 4 -18.01 -6.86 11.86
CA ASN A 4 -17.16 -7.23 10.74
C ASN A 4 -16.84 -6.02 9.85
N ASN A 5 -17.83 -5.16 9.58
CA ASN A 5 -17.67 -3.98 8.73
C ASN A 5 -16.73 -2.92 9.32
N GLN A 6 -16.70 -2.77 10.65
CA GLN A 6 -15.75 -1.85 11.28
C GLN A 6 -14.31 -2.31 11.06
N SER A 7 -14.03 -3.61 11.17
CA SER A 7 -12.68 -4.15 10.98
C SER A 7 -12.15 -3.96 9.54
N MET A 8 -13.00 -4.13 8.52
CA MET A 8 -12.65 -3.87 7.13
C MET A 8 -12.40 -2.40 6.88
N PHE A 9 -13.29 -1.53 7.35
CA PHE A 9 -13.17 -0.09 7.14
C PHE A 9 -11.88 0.44 7.78
N THR A 10 -11.59 0.03 9.01
CA THR A 10 -10.34 0.36 9.70
C THR A 10 -9.11 -0.14 8.92
N ARG A 11 -9.13 -1.39 8.41
CA ARG A 11 -8.04 -1.91 7.56
C ARG A 11 -7.83 -1.10 6.29
N ILE A 12 -8.90 -0.71 5.59
CA ILE A 12 -8.83 0.09 4.36
C ILE A 12 -8.26 1.48 4.67
N VAL A 13 -8.72 2.12 5.75
CA VAL A 13 -8.22 3.44 6.17
C VAL A 13 -6.75 3.38 6.54
N TYR A 14 -6.33 2.41 7.36
CA TYR A 14 -4.92 2.24 7.71
C TYR A 14 -4.05 1.88 6.50
N GLY A 15 -4.54 1.04 5.58
CA GLY A 15 -3.85 0.71 4.34
C GLY A 15 -3.67 1.92 3.41
N THR A 16 -4.69 2.78 3.34
CA THR A 16 -4.62 4.00 2.52
C THR A 16 -3.67 5.02 3.13
N LEU A 17 -3.75 5.23 4.45
CA LEU A 17 -2.84 6.14 5.16
C LEU A 17 -1.38 5.69 5.07
N SER A 18 -1.11 4.39 5.18
CA SER A 18 0.26 3.86 5.06
C SER A 18 0.79 4.01 3.63
N ALA A 19 -0.03 3.77 2.61
CA ALA A 19 0.33 4.00 1.22
C ALA A 19 0.71 5.47 0.96
N ILE A 20 -0.11 6.42 1.43
CA ILE A 20 0.17 7.86 1.28
C ILE A 20 1.47 8.24 1.99
N ALA A 21 1.69 7.74 3.20
CA ALA A 21 2.92 8.02 3.96
C ALA A 21 4.18 7.50 3.24
N ILE A 22 4.11 6.29 2.67
CA ILE A 22 5.21 5.71 1.89
C ILE A 22 5.48 6.57 0.64
N VAL A 23 4.45 6.89 -0.16
CA VAL A 23 4.60 7.75 -1.35
C VAL A 23 5.29 9.07 -0.99
N TYR A 24 4.84 9.71 0.09
CA TYR A 24 5.37 10.99 0.52
C TYR A 24 6.84 10.91 0.92
N ILE A 25 7.21 9.97 1.79
CA ILE A 25 8.60 9.79 2.24
C ILE A 25 9.51 9.46 1.06
N THR A 26 9.06 8.55 0.20
CA THR A 26 9.84 8.15 -0.97
C THR A 26 10.05 9.31 -1.93
N THR A 27 9.02 10.13 -2.18
CA THR A 27 9.13 11.34 -3.02
C THR A 27 10.13 12.34 -2.43
N GLN A 28 10.13 12.54 -1.12
CA GLN A 28 11.09 13.42 -0.45
C GLN A 28 12.53 12.91 -0.55
N ILE A 29 12.75 11.60 -0.39
CA ILE A 29 14.07 10.98 -0.54
C ILE A 29 14.58 11.15 -1.98
N PHE A 30 13.75 10.90 -2.99
CA PHE A 30 14.17 11.07 -4.39
C PHE A 30 14.43 12.53 -4.74
N SER A 31 13.62 13.45 -4.23
CA SER A 31 13.86 14.90 -4.35
C SER A 31 15.19 15.31 -3.70
N PHE A 32 15.49 14.79 -2.50
CA PHE A 32 16.76 15.03 -1.80
C PHE A 32 17.97 14.49 -2.58
N LEU A 33 17.82 13.35 -3.24
CA LEU A 33 18.87 12.75 -4.09
C LEU A 33 19.00 13.44 -5.46
N GLY A 34 18.18 14.45 -5.76
CA GLY A 34 18.19 15.17 -7.05
C GLY A 34 17.65 14.34 -8.22
N ILE A 35 16.94 13.26 -7.92
CA ILE A 35 16.39 12.33 -8.91
C ILE A 35 14.97 12.78 -9.25
N GLY A 36 14.77 13.19 -10.51
CA GLY A 36 13.49 13.65 -11.00
C GLY A 36 12.39 12.58 -10.89
N PHE A 37 11.20 12.99 -10.44
CA PHE A 37 10.03 12.11 -10.31
C PHE A 37 9.63 11.47 -11.65
N ASP A 38 10.00 12.06 -12.79
CA ASP A 38 9.76 11.49 -14.12
C ASP A 38 10.51 10.18 -14.37
N VAL A 39 11.69 9.97 -13.75
CA VAL A 39 12.49 8.76 -14.00
C VAL A 39 12.05 7.62 -13.08
N TYR A 40 11.66 7.93 -11.84
CA TYR A 40 11.39 6.90 -10.82
C TYR A 40 9.98 6.90 -10.20
N GLY A 41 9.13 7.88 -10.50
CA GLY A 41 7.78 7.98 -9.96
C GLY A 41 6.92 6.74 -10.24
N ILE A 42 7.14 6.10 -11.39
CA ILE A 42 6.45 4.85 -11.77
C ILE A 42 6.83 3.68 -10.84
N TYR A 43 8.10 3.59 -10.40
CA TYR A 43 8.54 2.53 -9.49
C TYR A 43 8.03 2.76 -8.06
N ILE A 44 7.89 4.02 -7.64
CA ILE A 44 7.28 4.38 -6.35
C ILE A 44 5.79 4.02 -6.35
N MET A 45 5.05 4.43 -7.38
CA MET A 45 3.66 4.08 -7.59
C MET A 45 3.47 2.55 -7.62
N TYR A 46 4.39 1.84 -8.27
CA TYR A 46 4.39 0.38 -8.35
C TYR A 46 4.59 -0.29 -6.98
N ILE A 47 5.56 0.16 -6.17
CA ILE A 47 5.77 -0.35 -4.81
C ILE A 47 4.55 -0.10 -3.94
N VAL A 48 3.91 1.07 -4.09
CA VAL A 48 2.71 1.43 -3.33
C VAL A 48 1.51 0.58 -3.75
N ALA A 49 1.36 0.30 -5.04
CA ALA A 49 0.35 -0.63 -5.54
C ALA A 49 0.57 -2.05 -5.00
N LEU A 50 1.82 -2.54 -4.97
CA LEU A 50 2.16 -3.83 -4.37
C LEU A 50 1.88 -3.87 -2.86
N ALA A 51 2.18 -2.79 -2.14
CA ALA A 51 1.91 -2.70 -0.70
C ALA A 51 0.40 -2.71 -0.39
N LEU A 52 -0.40 -2.00 -1.18
CA LEU A 52 -1.87 -2.05 -1.07
C LEU A 52 -2.40 -3.45 -1.39
N MET A 53 -1.92 -4.06 -2.48
CA MET A 53 -2.32 -5.40 -2.88
C MET A 53 -1.94 -6.45 -1.82
N TYR A 54 -0.78 -6.31 -1.18
CA TYR A 54 -0.38 -7.13 -0.04
C TYR A 54 -1.32 -6.96 1.17
N GLY A 55 -1.78 -5.74 1.44
CA GLY A 55 -2.79 -5.47 2.48
C GLY A 55 -4.17 -6.07 2.17
N PHE A 56 -4.54 -6.17 0.88
CA PHE A 56 -5.77 -6.82 0.44
C PHE A 56 -5.67 -8.34 0.34
N LEU A 57 -4.45 -8.90 0.42
CA LEU A 57 -4.25 -10.33 0.29
C LEU A 57 -4.86 -11.05 1.51
N PRO A 58 -5.80 -12.01 1.31
CA PRO A 58 -6.39 -12.74 2.40
C PRO A 58 -5.32 -13.57 3.12
N GLN A 59 -5.20 -13.37 4.43
CA GLN A 59 -4.18 -14.03 5.27
C GLN A 59 -4.41 -15.55 5.43
N ASN A 60 -5.59 -16.03 5.07
CA ASN A 60 -5.95 -17.44 5.08
C ASN A 60 -5.77 -18.02 3.68
N VAL A 61 -4.59 -18.60 3.41
CA VAL A 61 -4.40 -19.48 2.26
C VAL A 61 -4.97 -20.86 2.60
N GLY A 62 -6.25 -21.08 2.30
CA GLY A 62 -6.83 -22.43 2.36
C GLY A 62 -6.09 -23.37 1.41
N ARG A 63 -6.03 -24.67 1.72
CA ARG A 63 -5.52 -25.68 0.77
C ARG A 63 -6.40 -25.64 -0.47
N MET A 64 -5.87 -25.12 -1.58
CA MET A 64 -6.56 -25.06 -2.88
C MET A 64 -7.02 -26.44 -3.37
N PHE A 65 -6.38 -27.51 -2.87
CA PHE A 65 -6.73 -28.88 -3.16
C PHE A 65 -6.79 -29.68 -1.86
N ASN A 66 -8.00 -30.08 -1.45
CA ASN A 66 -8.26 -31.25 -0.61
C ASN A 66 -9.56 -31.89 -1.09
#